data_AF-A0A7L0C9I5-F1
#
_entry.id   AF-A0A7L0C9I5-F1
#
_cell.length_a   1.000
_cell.length_b   1.000
_cell.length_c   1.000
_cell.angle_alpha   90.00
_cell.angle_beta   90.00
_cell.angle_gamma   90.00
#
_symmetry.space_group_name_H-M   'P 1'
#
loop_
_entity.id
_entity.type
_entity.pdbx_description
1 polymer ?
#
loop_
_entity_poly.entity_id
_entity_poly.type
_entity_poly.pdbx_seq_one_letter_code
_entity_poly.pdbx_strand_id
1 'polypeptide(L)'
;MKTLKDVISLKFKTSESEGVIFHGEGQQGDYITLELKKAKLVLNLNLGSNQLGSIYGHTSVMTGSLLDDHHWHSIIIERHGRNINLTLDRHMQHFRTNGEFDYLDLDYEITFGGMPFSGKPSSNSRKNFKGCMESINYNGNNITDLAKRKKLEPSNVGNLSFSCVEPHTVPVFFNATSYLEVPGRPSQDLFSVSFLFRTWNPNGLLVFSNFADDLGNVEIDINEGKVSIHINVTQVKKNRIDISS
;
A
#
# COMPACT_ATOMS: atom_id res chain seq x y z
N MET A 1 -21.87 -14.82 0.69
CA MET A 1 -22.87 -13.81 1.12
C MET A 1 -23.29 -13.04 -0.12
N LYS A 2 -24.52 -13.24 -0.58
CA LYS A 2 -25.04 -12.64 -1.81
C LYS A 2 -25.82 -11.36 -1.51
N THR A 3 -25.37 -10.23 -2.03
CA THR A 3 -25.96 -8.91 -1.73
C THR A 3 -26.44 -8.22 -3.01
N LEU A 4 -27.56 -7.50 -2.90
CA LEU A 4 -28.04 -6.57 -3.93
C LEU A 4 -27.64 -5.12 -3.61
N LYS A 5 -27.44 -4.82 -2.33
CA LYS A 5 -27.10 -3.51 -1.82
C LYS A 5 -25.95 -3.64 -0.82
N ASP A 6 -24.96 -2.77 -0.95
CA ASP A 6 -23.83 -2.70 -0.02
C ASP A 6 -23.54 -1.25 0.34
N VAL A 7 -23.16 -1.01 1.59
CA VAL A 7 -22.64 0.27 2.09
C VAL A 7 -21.34 -0.01 2.82
N ILE A 8 -20.23 0.50 2.28
CA ILE A 8 -18.90 0.39 2.85
C ILE A 8 -18.40 1.79 3.14
N SER A 9 -18.01 2.07 4.38
CA SER A 9 -17.41 3.35 4.74
C SER A 9 -16.22 3.16 5.65
N LEU A 10 -15.17 3.94 5.44
CA LEU A 10 -13.97 3.97 6.27
C LEU A 10 -13.23 5.28 6.06
N LYS A 11 -12.29 5.57 6.96
CA LYS A 11 -11.24 6.56 6.70
C LYS A 11 -9.89 5.90 6.72
N PHE A 12 -8.96 6.42 5.94
CA PHE A 12 -7.57 5.95 5.92
C PHE A 12 -6.59 7.11 5.95
N LYS A 13 -5.39 6.85 6.44
CA LYS A 13 -4.24 7.77 6.46
C LYS A 13 -2.98 6.99 6.13
N THR A 14 -2.21 7.41 5.13
CA THR A 14 -0.99 6.71 4.70
C THR A 14 0.01 7.64 4.03
N SER A 15 1.26 7.20 3.96
CA SER A 15 2.33 7.80 3.14
C SER A 15 2.81 6.85 2.03
N GLU A 16 2.16 5.69 1.87
CA GLU A 16 2.45 4.75 0.80
C GLU A 16 1.55 5.05 -0.41
N SER A 17 2.16 5.12 -1.59
CA SER A 17 1.44 5.35 -2.84
C SER A 17 0.71 4.10 -3.38
N GLU A 18 0.92 2.94 -2.76
CA GLU A 18 0.34 1.65 -3.12
C GLU A 18 -0.10 0.86 -1.90
N GLY A 19 -1.26 0.19 -1.99
CA GLY A 19 -1.71 -0.72 -0.93
C GLY A 19 -3.19 -1.10 -1.04
N VAL A 20 -3.52 -2.35 -0.74
CA VAL A 20 -4.92 -2.84 -0.73
C VAL A 20 -5.64 -2.37 0.53
N ILE A 21 -6.65 -1.52 0.37
CA ILE A 21 -7.48 -1.01 1.46
C ILE A 21 -8.47 -2.07 1.92
N PHE A 22 -9.20 -2.69 0.98
CA PHE A 22 -10.03 -3.85 1.27
C PHE A 22 -10.20 -4.74 0.05
N HIS A 23 -10.53 -6.01 0.32
CA HIS A 23 -10.75 -7.01 -0.71
C HIS A 23 -11.76 -8.06 -0.24
N GLY A 24 -12.68 -8.44 -1.11
CA GLY A 24 -13.49 -9.65 -0.97
C GLY A 24 -13.59 -10.35 -2.33
N GLU A 25 -13.53 -11.68 -2.31
CA GLU A 25 -13.63 -12.54 -3.49
C GLU A 25 -14.44 -13.79 -3.13
N GLY A 26 -15.47 -14.09 -3.92
CA GLY A 26 -16.20 -15.36 -3.83
C GLY A 26 -15.60 -16.42 -4.77
N GLN A 27 -15.89 -17.69 -4.51
CA GLN A 27 -15.42 -18.83 -5.28
C GLN A 27 -15.90 -18.81 -6.73
N GLN A 28 -17.06 -18.18 -7.00
CA GLN A 28 -17.59 -17.89 -8.33
C GLN A 28 -16.77 -16.88 -9.14
N GLY A 29 -15.83 -16.16 -8.52
CA GLY A 29 -15.01 -15.13 -9.17
C GLY A 29 -15.61 -13.72 -9.15
N ASP A 30 -16.72 -13.54 -8.44
CA ASP A 30 -17.21 -12.23 -8.02
C ASP A 30 -16.22 -11.64 -7.03
N TYR A 31 -15.91 -10.35 -7.17
CA TYR A 31 -15.01 -9.68 -6.23
C TYR A 31 -15.24 -8.19 -6.16
N ILE A 32 -14.81 -7.61 -5.06
CA ILE A 32 -14.66 -6.17 -4.88
C ILE A 32 -13.29 -5.88 -4.26
N THR A 33 -12.56 -4.92 -4.80
CA THR A 33 -11.25 -4.52 -4.29
C THR A 33 -11.11 -3.01 -4.36
N LEU A 34 -10.73 -2.40 -3.25
CA LEU A 34 -10.32 -1.01 -3.21
C LEU A 34 -8.84 -0.94 -2.84
N GLU A 35 -8.07 -0.24 -3.65
CA GLU A 35 -6.62 -0.15 -3.49
C GLU A 35 -6.09 1.25 -3.85
N LEU A 36 -4.95 1.60 -3.27
CA LEU A 36 -4.14 2.71 -3.73
C LEU A 36 -3.20 2.23 -4.84
N LYS A 37 -3.14 2.99 -5.93
CA LYS A 37 -2.19 2.83 -7.03
C LYS A 37 -1.66 4.19 -7.45
N LYS A 38 -0.36 4.41 -7.29
CA LYS A 38 0.30 5.70 -7.60
C LYS A 38 -0.42 6.88 -6.93
N ALA A 39 -0.72 6.75 -5.63
CA ALA A 39 -1.41 7.75 -4.82
C ALA A 39 -2.84 8.12 -5.29
N LYS A 40 -3.47 7.24 -6.07
CA LYS A 40 -4.87 7.36 -6.51
C LYS A 40 -5.67 6.17 -6.02
N LEU A 41 -6.95 6.39 -5.79
CA LEU A 41 -7.86 5.34 -5.36
C LEU A 41 -8.37 4.58 -6.58
N VAL A 42 -8.28 3.25 -6.58
CA VAL A 42 -8.77 2.38 -7.64
C VAL A 42 -9.76 1.38 -7.05
N LEU A 43 -11.00 1.44 -7.50
CA LEU A 43 -12.05 0.48 -7.18
C LEU A 43 -12.20 -0.50 -8.35
N ASN A 44 -11.94 -1.77 -8.08
CA ASN A 44 -12.18 -2.87 -9.00
C ASN A 44 -13.35 -3.71 -8.50
N LEU A 45 -14.28 -4.05 -9.38
CA LEU A 45 -15.46 -4.85 -9.04
C LEU A 45 -15.81 -5.80 -10.18
N ASN A 46 -16.24 -7.00 -9.84
CA ASN A 46 -16.84 -7.95 -10.74
C ASN A 46 -18.09 -8.57 -10.09
N LEU A 47 -19.24 -8.45 -10.76
CA LEU A 47 -20.53 -9.04 -10.32
C LEU A 47 -20.86 -10.35 -11.09
N GLY A 48 -19.90 -10.85 -11.86
CA GLY A 48 -20.02 -12.08 -12.63
C GLY A 48 -19.62 -11.88 -14.09
N SER A 49 -18.91 -12.87 -14.63
CA SER A 49 -18.55 -12.96 -16.05
C SER A 49 -18.99 -14.32 -16.59
N ASN A 50 -19.31 -14.42 -17.88
CA ASN A 50 -19.61 -15.71 -18.48
C ASN A 50 -18.33 -16.37 -19.04
N GLN A 51 -18.23 -17.69 -18.92
CA GLN A 51 -17.05 -18.46 -19.34
C GLN A 51 -16.90 -18.53 -20.87
N LEU A 52 -17.99 -18.28 -21.60
CA LEU A 52 -18.03 -18.23 -23.08
C LEU A 52 -17.62 -16.86 -23.65
N GLY A 53 -17.23 -15.89 -22.80
CA GLY A 53 -16.62 -14.62 -23.21
C GLY A 53 -17.57 -13.52 -23.71
N SER A 54 -18.87 -13.76 -23.74
CA SER A 54 -19.86 -12.76 -24.19
C SER A 54 -20.24 -11.72 -23.11
N ILE A 55 -19.94 -11.94 -21.83
CA ILE A 55 -20.23 -11.02 -20.71
C ILE A 55 -18.96 -10.81 -19.90
N TYR A 56 -18.41 -9.60 -19.96
CA TYR A 56 -17.28 -9.16 -19.15
C TYR A 56 -17.78 -8.27 -18.00
N GLY A 57 -17.76 -8.80 -16.77
CA GLY A 57 -18.28 -8.11 -15.58
C GLY A 57 -17.29 -7.17 -14.88
N HIS A 58 -16.00 -7.26 -15.20
CA HIS A 58 -14.98 -6.45 -14.53
C HIS A 58 -15.15 -4.96 -14.85
N THR A 59 -15.18 -4.16 -13.80
CA THR A 59 -15.24 -2.69 -13.83
C THR A 59 -14.09 -2.16 -13.00
N SER A 60 -13.39 -1.15 -13.52
CA SER A 60 -12.32 -0.44 -12.80
C SER A 60 -12.57 1.06 -12.88
N VAL A 61 -12.61 1.72 -11.72
CA VAL A 61 -12.79 3.17 -11.61
C VAL A 61 -11.69 3.74 -10.74
N MET A 62 -11.07 4.81 -11.23
CA MET A 62 -10.01 5.53 -10.53
C MET A 62 -10.50 6.92 -10.13
N THR A 63 -10.19 7.35 -8.91
CA THR A 63 -10.54 8.67 -8.38
C THR A 63 -9.48 9.20 -7.41
N GLY A 64 -9.48 10.52 -7.19
CA GLY A 64 -8.52 11.20 -6.33
C GLY A 64 -7.09 11.28 -6.90
N SER A 65 -6.23 11.93 -6.13
CA SER A 65 -4.80 12.08 -6.40
C SER A 65 -4.10 12.53 -5.13
N LEU A 66 -2.82 12.17 -4.96
CA LEU A 66 -2.00 12.54 -3.81
C LEU A 66 -2.61 12.07 -2.48
N LEU A 67 -3.19 10.87 -2.46
CA LEU A 67 -3.82 10.28 -1.27
C LEU A 67 -2.80 9.64 -0.29
N ASP A 68 -1.52 9.82 -0.57
CA ASP A 68 -0.36 9.43 0.24
C ASP A 68 0.25 10.63 0.99
N ASP A 69 -0.54 11.68 1.19
CA ASP A 69 -0.13 12.95 1.81
C ASP A 69 -0.07 12.91 3.35
N HIS A 70 -0.26 11.73 3.95
CA HIS A 70 -0.35 11.54 5.40
C HIS A 70 -1.53 12.28 6.09
N HIS A 71 -2.59 12.61 5.35
CA HIS A 71 -3.84 13.10 5.94
C HIS A 71 -4.94 12.04 5.94
N TRP A 72 -5.98 12.30 6.73
CA TRP A 72 -7.17 11.46 6.75
C TRP A 72 -8.02 11.71 5.52
N HIS A 73 -8.26 10.66 4.76
CA HIS A 73 -9.22 10.64 3.66
C HIS A 73 -10.41 9.75 4.01
N SER A 74 -11.62 10.20 3.69
CA SER A 74 -12.87 9.49 3.94
C SER A 74 -13.38 8.83 2.66
N ILE A 75 -13.81 7.57 2.76
CA ILE A 75 -14.37 6.82 1.64
C ILE A 75 -15.75 6.33 2.02
N ILE A 76 -16.72 6.50 1.13
CA ILE A 76 -18.05 5.91 1.21
C ILE A 76 -18.38 5.29 -0.14
N ILE A 77 -18.69 4.00 -0.15
CA ILE A 77 -19.18 3.26 -1.31
C ILE A 77 -20.60 2.82 -1.02
N GLU A 78 -21.54 3.27 -1.83
CA GLU A 78 -22.93 2.81 -1.81
C GLU A 78 -23.23 2.12 -3.14
N ARG A 79 -23.50 0.82 -3.09
CA ARG A 79 -23.88 0.02 -4.25
C ARG A 79 -25.34 -0.37 -4.17
N HIS A 80 -26.06 -0.27 -5.27
CA HIS A 80 -27.37 -0.88 -5.47
C HIS A 80 -27.44 -1.50 -6.87
N GLY A 81 -27.45 -2.84 -6.91
CA GLY A 81 -27.29 -3.58 -8.16
C GLY A 81 -25.97 -3.19 -8.85
N ARG A 82 -26.06 -2.83 -10.13
CA ARG A 82 -24.93 -2.31 -10.90
C ARG A 82 -24.62 -0.82 -10.68
N ASN A 83 -25.44 -0.07 -9.95
CA ASN A 83 -25.20 1.36 -9.73
C ASN A 83 -24.37 1.57 -8.47
N ILE A 84 -23.35 2.43 -8.55
CA ILE A 84 -22.41 2.70 -7.46
C ILE A 84 -22.21 4.21 -7.31
N ASN A 85 -22.31 4.68 -6.07
CA ASN A 85 -21.79 5.98 -5.64
C ASN A 85 -20.50 5.75 -4.87
N LEU A 86 -19.39 6.26 -5.39
CA LEU A 86 -18.11 6.32 -4.69
C LEU A 86 -17.85 7.77 -4.28
N THR A 87 -17.87 8.02 -2.98
CA THR A 87 -17.52 9.32 -2.40
C THR A 87 -16.14 9.25 -1.78
N LEU A 88 -15.24 10.09 -2.27
CA LEU A 88 -13.92 10.34 -1.70
C LEU A 88 -13.89 11.76 -1.13
N ASP A 89 -13.72 11.85 0.18
CA ASP A 89 -13.82 13.08 0.97
C ASP A 89 -15.17 13.79 0.77
N ARG A 90 -15.22 14.75 -0.15
CA ARG A 90 -16.42 15.53 -0.50
C ARG A 90 -16.84 15.35 -1.96
N HIS A 91 -16.09 14.58 -2.74
CA HIS A 91 -16.31 14.39 -4.17
C HIS A 91 -16.96 13.04 -4.41
N MET A 92 -18.18 13.07 -4.95
CA MET A 92 -18.93 11.87 -5.31
C MET A 92 -18.82 11.59 -6.80
N GLN A 93 -18.53 10.34 -7.13
CA GLN A 93 -18.54 9.81 -8.48
C GLN A 93 -19.59 8.70 -8.58
N HIS A 94 -20.59 8.91 -9.43
CA HIS A 94 -21.60 7.89 -9.75
C HIS A 94 -21.21 7.15 -11.04
N PHE A 95 -21.28 5.83 -11.02
CA PHE A 95 -21.05 5.01 -12.19
C PHE A 95 -21.84 3.71 -12.14
N ARG A 96 -21.93 3.05 -13.29
CA ARG A 96 -22.56 1.74 -13.44
C ARG A 96 -21.51 0.71 -13.81
N THR A 97 -21.61 -0.48 -13.25
CA THR A 97 -20.69 -1.59 -13.54
C THR A 97 -20.96 -2.19 -14.91
N ASN A 98 -19.91 -2.77 -15.50
CA ASN A 98 -20.00 -3.63 -16.66
C ASN A 98 -20.77 -4.93 -16.35
N GLY A 99 -21.09 -5.68 -17.40
CA GLY A 99 -21.86 -6.91 -17.31
C GLY A 99 -23.36 -6.69 -17.06
N GLU A 100 -24.06 -7.79 -16.79
CA GLU A 100 -25.53 -7.81 -16.69
C GLU A 100 -26.06 -8.22 -15.30
N PHE A 101 -25.19 -8.77 -14.45
CA PHE A 101 -25.55 -9.26 -13.12
C PHE A 101 -25.60 -8.13 -12.09
N ASP A 102 -26.55 -8.20 -11.16
CA ASP A 102 -26.78 -7.17 -10.13
C ASP A 102 -26.35 -7.61 -8.72
N TYR A 103 -26.10 -8.89 -8.50
CA TYR A 103 -25.74 -9.41 -7.18
C TYR A 103 -24.22 -9.56 -7.06
N LEU A 104 -23.70 -9.26 -5.88
CA LEU A 104 -22.32 -9.54 -5.50
C LEU A 104 -22.33 -10.71 -4.52
N ASP A 105 -21.63 -11.80 -4.82
CA ASP A 105 -21.47 -12.88 -3.86
C ASP A 105 -20.00 -13.05 -3.46
N LEU A 106 -19.70 -12.85 -2.17
CA LEU A 106 -18.33 -12.87 -1.63
C LEU A 106 -18.04 -14.09 -0.74
N ASP A 107 -18.94 -15.08 -0.70
CA ASP A 107 -18.78 -16.29 0.14
C ASP A 107 -18.41 -16.02 1.61
N TYR A 108 -18.86 -14.86 2.10
CA TYR A 108 -18.74 -14.37 3.49
C TYR A 108 -17.41 -13.72 3.87
N GLU A 109 -16.46 -13.53 2.94
CA GLU A 109 -15.14 -12.99 3.27
C GLU A 109 -14.91 -11.61 2.65
N ILE A 110 -14.81 -10.60 3.52
CA ILE A 110 -14.23 -9.30 3.18
C ILE A 110 -13.12 -8.99 4.18
N THR A 111 -11.98 -8.53 3.66
CA THR A 111 -10.76 -8.25 4.41
C THR A 111 -10.39 -6.78 4.26
N PHE A 112 -9.82 -6.19 5.31
CA PHE A 112 -9.37 -4.79 5.33
C PHE A 112 -7.89 -4.75 5.68
N GLY A 113 -7.14 -3.84 5.06
CA GLY A 113 -5.70 -3.64 5.28
C GLY A 113 -4.78 -4.59 4.48
N GLY A 114 -5.33 -5.51 3.70
CA GLY A 114 -4.56 -6.46 2.91
C GLY A 114 -5.42 -7.61 2.41
N MET A 115 -4.78 -8.55 1.70
CA MET A 115 -5.42 -9.81 1.31
C MET A 115 -4.80 -10.95 2.11
N PRO A 116 -5.58 -11.92 2.61
CA PRO A 116 -5.01 -13.17 3.11
C PRO A 116 -4.19 -13.81 1.99
N PHE A 117 -3.08 -14.46 2.33
CA PHE A 117 -2.17 -15.11 1.40
C PHE A 117 -2.90 -16.27 0.70
N SER A 118 -3.79 -15.98 -0.24
CA SER A 118 -4.51 -16.99 -1.01
C SER A 118 -3.52 -17.56 -2.01
N GLY A 119 -3.29 -18.87 -1.95
CA GLY A 119 -2.34 -19.62 -2.77
C GLY A 119 -2.67 -19.66 -4.28
N LYS A 120 -3.30 -18.63 -4.82
CA LYS A 120 -3.49 -18.46 -6.27
C LYS A 120 -2.29 -17.71 -6.85
N PRO A 121 -1.53 -18.31 -7.80
CA PRO A 121 -0.31 -17.74 -8.37
C PRO A 121 -0.51 -16.47 -9.22
N SER A 122 -1.74 -15.94 -9.34
CA SER A 122 -2.07 -14.74 -10.09
C SER A 122 -2.01 -13.43 -9.29
N SER A 123 -1.77 -13.47 -7.97
CA SER A 123 -1.69 -12.29 -7.09
C SER A 123 -0.24 -11.82 -6.79
N ASN A 124 0.73 -12.15 -7.65
CA ASN A 124 2.10 -11.64 -7.51
C ASN A 124 2.13 -10.12 -7.84
N SER A 125 1.90 -9.27 -6.83
CA SER A 125 2.47 -7.91 -6.64
C SER A 125 1.64 -6.96 -5.76
N ARG A 126 0.42 -7.32 -5.34
CA ARG A 126 -0.40 -6.41 -4.52
C ARG A 126 0.18 -6.28 -3.11
N LYS A 127 0.57 -5.06 -2.74
CA LYS A 127 1.06 -4.73 -1.40
C LYS A 127 -0.10 -4.61 -0.43
N ASN A 128 0.09 -5.08 0.80
CA ASN A 128 -0.83 -4.78 1.89
C ASN A 128 -0.77 -3.28 2.23
N PHE A 129 -1.88 -2.74 2.73
CA PHE A 129 -1.93 -1.36 3.15
C PHE A 129 -1.06 -1.15 4.38
N LYS A 130 -0.29 -0.05 4.38
CA LYS A 130 0.44 0.43 5.56
C LYS A 130 -0.05 1.82 5.90
N GLY A 131 -0.47 2.02 7.13
CA GLY A 131 -1.05 3.27 7.58
C GLY A 131 -2.11 2.99 8.63
N CYS A 132 -3.00 3.96 8.80
CA CYS A 132 -4.10 3.86 9.74
C CYS A 132 -5.43 3.76 9.01
N MET A 133 -6.37 3.03 9.61
CA MET A 133 -7.78 3.07 9.24
C MET A 133 -8.63 3.31 10.48
N GLU A 134 -9.71 4.07 10.33
CA GLU A 134 -10.70 4.26 11.38
C GLU A 134 -12.12 4.17 10.84
N SER A 135 -13.07 3.95 11.74
CA SER A 135 -14.51 3.95 11.45
C SER A 135 -14.89 3.01 10.31
N ILE A 136 -14.27 1.83 10.24
CA ILE A 136 -14.61 0.81 9.25
C ILE A 136 -16.00 0.29 9.53
N ASN A 137 -16.90 0.49 8.58
CA ASN A 137 -18.28 0.03 8.63
C ASN A 137 -18.63 -0.70 7.34
N TYR A 138 -19.17 -1.90 7.49
CA TYR A 138 -19.61 -2.75 6.39
C TYR A 138 -21.05 -3.18 6.62
N ASN A 139 -21.96 -2.70 5.77
CA ASN A 139 -23.39 -3.02 5.82
C ASN A 139 -24.02 -2.78 7.20
N GLY A 140 -23.58 -1.71 7.88
CA GLY A 140 -24.06 -1.32 9.22
C GLY A 140 -23.30 -1.97 10.39
N ASN A 141 -22.37 -2.88 10.13
CA ASN A 141 -21.51 -3.47 11.15
C ASN A 141 -20.25 -2.63 11.33
N ASN A 142 -20.03 -2.11 12.54
CA ASN A 142 -18.81 -1.40 12.90
C ASN A 142 -17.66 -2.39 13.13
N ILE A 143 -16.90 -2.66 12.07
CA ILE A 143 -15.80 -3.64 12.07
C ILE A 143 -14.68 -3.20 13.02
N THR A 144 -14.39 -1.90 13.11
CA THR A 144 -13.38 -1.36 14.03
C THR A 144 -13.74 -1.67 15.49
N ASP A 145 -15.00 -1.50 15.88
CA ASP A 145 -15.47 -1.82 17.24
C ASP A 145 -15.45 -3.34 17.50
N LEU A 146 -15.87 -4.15 16.52
CA LEU A 146 -15.81 -5.61 16.62
C LEU A 146 -14.37 -6.12 16.82
N ALA A 147 -13.41 -5.58 16.05
CA ALA A 147 -12.00 -5.90 16.19
C ALA A 147 -11.46 -5.50 17.57
N LYS A 148 -11.77 -4.28 18.02
CA LYS A 148 -11.31 -3.76 19.32
C LYS A 148 -11.83 -4.57 20.50
N ARG A 149 -13.08 -5.04 20.41
CA ARG A 149 -13.72 -5.89 21.43
C ARG A 149 -13.37 -7.38 21.30
N LYS A 150 -12.46 -7.75 20.39
CA LYS A 150 -12.08 -9.14 20.11
C LYS A 150 -13.30 -10.04 19.80
N LYS A 151 -14.28 -9.47 19.10
CA LYS A 151 -15.48 -10.18 18.61
C LYS A 151 -15.31 -10.77 17.21
N LEU A 152 -14.11 -10.65 16.64
CA LEU A 152 -13.71 -11.29 15.39
C LEU A 152 -12.79 -12.47 15.72
N GLU A 153 -12.82 -13.50 14.90
CA GLU A 153 -11.96 -14.68 15.08
C GLU A 153 -10.48 -14.27 15.08
N PRO A 154 -9.67 -14.71 16.06
CA PRO A 154 -8.26 -14.33 16.16
C PRO A 154 -7.43 -14.72 14.93
N SER A 155 -7.78 -15.80 14.23
CA SER A 155 -7.14 -16.22 12.98
C SER A 155 -7.31 -15.19 11.85
N ASN A 156 -8.34 -14.36 11.95
CA ASN A 156 -8.71 -13.38 10.93
C ASN A 156 -8.18 -11.97 11.29
N VAL A 157 -7.50 -11.84 12.43
CA VAL A 157 -6.95 -10.59 12.95
C VAL A 157 -5.44 -10.75 13.12
N GLY A 158 -4.67 -10.16 12.21
CA GLY A 158 -3.22 -10.05 12.36
C GLY A 158 -2.82 -9.17 13.56
N ASN A 159 -1.55 -8.77 13.63
CA ASN A 159 -1.07 -7.87 14.69
C ASN A 159 -1.61 -6.44 14.50
N LEU A 160 -2.82 -6.16 14.99
CA LEU A 160 -3.45 -4.85 14.95
C LEU A 160 -3.09 -4.02 16.19
N SER A 161 -2.67 -2.79 15.95
CA SER A 161 -2.65 -1.73 16.97
C SER A 161 -3.89 -0.86 16.85
N PHE A 162 -4.49 -0.48 17.98
CA PHE A 162 -5.64 0.44 18.03
C PHE A 162 -5.23 1.90 18.31
N SER A 163 -3.95 2.22 18.10
CA SER A 163 -3.42 3.57 18.15
C SER A 163 -2.84 3.97 16.80
N CYS A 164 -3.35 5.07 16.24
CA CYS A 164 -2.74 5.72 15.08
C CYS A 164 -1.92 6.91 15.58
N VAL A 165 -0.70 6.65 16.05
CA VAL A 165 0.19 7.71 16.53
C VAL A 165 1.01 8.20 15.34
N GLU A 166 1.05 9.52 15.14
CA GLU A 166 2.05 10.10 14.25
C GLU A 166 3.44 9.73 14.76
N PRO A 167 4.36 9.29 13.90
CA PRO A 167 5.73 9.07 14.35
C PRO A 167 6.26 10.40 14.88
N HIS A 168 6.35 10.53 16.20
CA HIS A 168 7.07 11.63 16.82
C HIS A 168 8.53 11.46 16.41
N THR A 169 8.93 12.14 15.35
CA THR A 169 10.33 12.20 14.95
C THR A 169 11.05 13.01 16.00
N VAL A 170 11.87 12.33 16.80
CA VAL A 170 12.75 13.00 17.75
C VAL A 170 13.97 13.44 16.95
N PRO A 171 14.18 14.74 16.71
CA PRO A 171 15.35 15.20 15.96
C PRO A 171 16.61 14.91 16.76
N VAL A 172 17.68 14.52 16.05
CA VAL A 172 19.01 14.37 16.63
C VAL A 172 19.87 15.53 16.15
N PHE A 173 20.56 16.18 17.09
CA PHE A 173 21.54 17.21 16.78
C PHE A 173 22.92 16.57 16.61
N PHE A 174 23.58 16.90 15.50
CA PHE A 174 24.94 16.48 15.22
C PHE A 174 25.89 17.68 15.32
N ASN A 175 27.00 17.49 16.03
CA ASN A 175 28.15 18.37 15.96
C ASN A 175 29.15 17.86 14.89
N ALA A 176 30.28 18.54 14.72
CA ALA A 176 31.26 18.24 13.66
C ALA A 176 31.93 16.85 13.76
N THR A 177 31.86 16.17 14.91
CA THR A 177 32.51 14.87 15.14
C THR A 177 31.53 13.75 15.49
N SER A 178 30.26 14.07 15.73
CA SER A 178 29.23 13.09 16.05
C SER A 178 28.74 12.38 14.80
N TYR A 179 28.46 11.09 14.93
CA TYR A 179 27.78 10.29 13.93
C TYR A 179 26.84 9.30 14.63
N LEU A 180 25.84 8.81 13.91
CA LEU A 180 24.93 7.77 14.37
C LEU A 180 25.08 6.56 13.46
N GLU A 181 25.63 5.48 13.99
CA GLU A 181 25.70 4.21 13.28
C GLU A 181 24.42 3.40 13.54
N VAL A 182 23.77 2.97 12.46
CA VAL A 182 22.53 2.18 12.53
C VAL A 182 22.76 0.80 11.92
N PRO A 183 22.09 -0.26 12.42
CA PRO A 183 22.22 -1.58 11.83
C PRO A 183 21.82 -1.59 10.35
N GLY A 184 22.75 -2.00 9.50
CA GLY A 184 22.47 -2.27 8.09
C GLY A 184 21.58 -3.51 7.93
N ARG A 185 21.02 -3.69 6.72
CA ARG A 185 20.31 -4.91 6.33
C ARG A 185 21.19 -5.74 5.41
N PRO A 186 21.98 -6.70 5.93
CA PRO A 186 22.80 -7.56 5.10
C PRO A 186 21.92 -8.40 4.16
N SER A 187 22.46 -8.73 2.99
CA SER A 187 21.80 -9.59 1.99
C SER A 187 20.49 -9.04 1.40
N GLN A 188 20.32 -7.71 1.38
CA GLN A 188 19.26 -7.06 0.59
C GLN A 188 19.86 -6.34 -0.62
N ASP A 189 19.28 -6.59 -1.79
CA ASP A 189 19.68 -5.96 -3.06
C ASP A 189 19.11 -4.53 -3.22
N LEU A 190 18.41 -4.02 -2.21
CA LEU A 190 17.76 -2.72 -2.22
C LEU A 190 18.28 -1.84 -1.08
N PHE A 191 18.91 -0.71 -1.43
CA PHE A 191 19.23 0.37 -0.51
C PHE A 191 18.17 1.48 -0.63
N SER A 192 17.46 1.76 0.46
CA SER A 192 16.45 2.83 0.52
C SER A 192 16.60 3.57 1.84
N VAL A 193 16.78 4.89 1.74
CA VAL A 193 16.90 5.80 2.88
C VAL A 193 16.00 7.02 2.64
N SER A 194 15.31 7.46 3.70
CA SER A 194 14.50 8.67 3.70
C SER A 194 14.69 9.38 5.03
N PHE A 195 15.03 10.66 4.98
CA PHE A 195 15.28 11.48 6.15
C PHE A 195 15.01 12.96 5.85
N LEU A 196 14.81 13.73 6.91
CA LEU A 196 14.72 15.19 6.86
C LEU A 196 15.93 15.78 7.58
N PHE A 197 16.54 16.83 7.04
CA PHE A 197 17.66 17.51 7.67
C PHE A 197 17.51 19.03 7.59
N ARG A 198 18.18 19.73 8.50
CA ARG A 198 18.33 21.19 8.48
C ARG A 198 19.75 21.53 8.93
N THR A 199 20.48 22.28 8.12
CA THR A 199 21.84 22.70 8.41
C THR A 199 22.10 24.10 7.88
N TRP A 200 23.01 24.83 8.54
CA TRP A 200 23.59 26.08 8.03
C TRP A 200 24.97 25.85 7.41
N ASN A 201 25.54 24.65 7.56
CA ASN A 201 26.83 24.31 6.99
C ASN A 201 26.67 24.02 5.49
N PRO A 202 27.44 24.69 4.62
CA PRO A 202 27.33 24.49 3.18
C PRO A 202 27.92 23.16 2.73
N ASN A 203 28.76 22.52 3.56
CA ASN A 203 29.44 21.27 3.28
C ASN A 203 29.24 20.27 4.43
N GLY A 204 28.98 19.01 4.12
CA GLY A 204 28.87 17.94 5.12
C GLY A 204 28.35 16.62 4.57
N LEU A 205 28.87 15.52 5.09
CA LEU A 205 28.40 14.17 4.83
C LEU A 205 27.08 13.92 5.58
N LEU A 206 26.02 13.51 4.87
CA LEU A 206 24.70 13.23 5.45
C LEU A 206 24.47 11.74 5.68
N VAL A 207 24.84 10.90 4.70
CA VAL A 207 24.68 9.44 4.76
C VAL A 207 25.88 8.78 4.10
N PHE A 208 26.40 7.74 4.75
CA PHE A 208 27.41 6.85 4.18
C PHE A 208 27.05 5.39 4.46
N SER A 209 27.17 4.54 3.45
CA SER A 209 27.06 3.09 3.61
C SER A 209 28.00 2.39 2.65
N ASN A 210 28.72 1.40 3.15
CA ASN A 210 29.40 0.43 2.30
C ASN A 210 28.37 -0.58 1.78
N PHE A 211 28.57 -1.06 0.55
CA PHE A 211 27.92 -2.27 0.06
C PHE A 211 28.61 -3.50 0.66
N ALA A 212 28.20 -4.71 0.25
CA ALA A 212 28.94 -5.92 0.64
C ALA A 212 30.41 -5.81 0.21
N ASP A 213 31.26 -6.61 0.85
CA ASP A 213 32.71 -6.58 0.64
C ASP A 213 33.06 -6.51 -0.85
N ASP A 214 33.92 -5.55 -1.18
CA ASP A 214 34.41 -5.27 -2.53
C ASP A 214 33.36 -4.82 -3.57
N LEU A 215 32.13 -4.47 -3.19
CA LEU A 215 31.10 -3.96 -4.12
C LEU A 215 31.02 -2.43 -4.19
N GLY A 216 31.63 -1.72 -3.24
CA GLY A 216 31.74 -0.26 -3.24
C GLY A 216 30.92 0.42 -2.14
N ASN A 217 30.44 1.64 -2.38
CA ASN A 217 29.72 2.43 -1.39
C ASN A 217 28.72 3.43 -2.00
N VAL A 218 27.87 3.96 -1.14
CA VAL A 218 26.98 5.09 -1.42
C VAL A 218 27.19 6.19 -0.39
N GLU A 219 27.26 7.42 -0.89
CA GLU A 219 27.43 8.65 -0.12
C GLU A 219 26.38 9.67 -0.56
N ILE A 220 25.78 10.33 0.42
CA ILE A 220 24.91 11.49 0.23
C ILE A 220 25.51 12.63 1.04
N ASP A 221 25.79 13.74 0.39
CA ASP A 221 26.43 14.90 1.00
C ASP A 221 25.74 16.20 0.58
N ILE A 222 26.05 17.27 1.32
CA ILE A 222 25.83 18.63 0.86
C ILE A 222 27.21 19.23 0.52
N ASN A 223 27.31 19.85 -0.65
CA ASN A 223 28.50 20.53 -1.14
C ASN A 223 28.08 21.88 -1.76
N GLU A 224 28.64 22.97 -1.24
CA GLU A 224 28.26 24.34 -1.61
C GLU A 224 26.74 24.60 -1.56
N GLY A 225 26.06 24.01 -0.58
CA GLY A 225 24.61 24.13 -0.40
C GLY A 225 23.76 23.26 -1.33
N LYS A 226 24.37 22.45 -2.20
CA LYS A 226 23.67 21.51 -3.07
C LYS A 226 23.79 20.09 -2.53
N VAL A 227 22.71 19.34 -2.57
CA VAL A 227 22.70 17.93 -2.20
C VAL A 227 23.21 17.09 -3.38
N SER A 228 24.22 16.26 -3.14
CA SER A 228 24.81 15.35 -4.12
C SER A 228 24.69 13.91 -3.65
N ILE A 229 24.68 12.98 -4.61
CA ILE A 229 24.67 11.54 -4.36
C ILE A 229 25.81 10.92 -5.16
N HIS A 230 26.70 10.22 -4.47
CA HIS A 230 27.83 9.52 -5.06
C HIS A 230 27.65 8.02 -4.83
N ILE A 231 27.62 7.25 -5.92
CA ILE A 231 27.56 5.79 -5.87
C ILE A 231 28.84 5.27 -6.51
N ASN A 232 29.69 4.65 -5.71
CA ASN A 232 30.90 4.00 -6.18
C ASN A 232 30.64 2.50 -6.27
N VAL A 233 30.80 1.91 -7.45
CA VAL A 233 30.67 0.47 -7.66
C VAL A 233 31.99 -0.07 -8.15
N THR A 234 32.61 -0.94 -7.36
CA THR A 234 33.78 -1.70 -7.79
C THR A 234 33.30 -2.79 -8.76
N GLN A 235 33.70 -2.69 -10.03
CA GLN A 235 33.44 -3.75 -11.00
C GLN A 235 34.21 -5.01 -10.59
N VAL A 236 33.50 -6.05 -10.16
CA VAL A 236 34.06 -7.40 -10.14
C VAL A 236 34.34 -7.77 -11.59
N LYS A 237 35.61 -7.76 -12.00
CA LYS A 237 36.03 -8.40 -13.26
C LYS A 237 35.53 -9.85 -13.20
N LYS A 238 34.50 -10.18 -13.98
CA LYS A 238 34.20 -11.58 -14.31
C LYS A 238 35.46 -12.13 -14.93
N ASN A 239 36.18 -12.99 -14.21
CA ASN A 239 37.26 -13.77 -14.79
C ASN A 239 36.67 -14.51 -15.99
N ARG A 240 37.11 -14.11 -17.18
CA ARG A 240 36.86 -14.79 -18.43
C ARG A 240 37.45 -16.19 -18.25
N ILE A 241 36.61 -17.21 -18.20
CA ILE A 241 37.08 -18.59 -18.34
C ILE A 241 37.32 -18.77 -19.83
N ASP A 242 38.58 -18.63 -20.25
CA ASP A 242 39.01 -19.08 -21.57
C ASP A 242 38.99 -20.61 -21.55
N ILE A 243 38.04 -21.20 -22.27
CA ILE A 243 38.10 -22.62 -22.62
C ILE A 243 38.97 -22.68 -23.88
N SER A 244 40.21 -23.12 -23.71
CA SER A 244 41.06 -23.55 -24.81
C SER A 244 40.49 -24.83 -25.44
N SER A 245 40.62 -24.91 -26.76
CA SER A 245 40.07 -25.86 -27.72
C SER A 245 40.03 -27.33 -27.33
#